data_AF-A0AA46P6D4-F1
#
_entry.id   AF-A0AA46P6D4-F1
#
_cell.length_a   1.000
_cell.length_b   1.000
_cell.length_c   1.000
_cell.angle_alpha   90.00
_cell.angle_beta   90.00
_cell.angle_gamma   90.00
#
_symmetry.space_group_name_H-M   'P 1'
#
loop_
_entity.id
_entity.type
_entity.pdbx_description
1 polymer ?
#
loop_
_entity_poly.entity_id
_entity_poly.type
_entity_poly.pdbx_seq_one_letter_code
_entity_poly.pdbx_strand_id
1 'polypeptide(L)'
;MSSKNKAYLFSFLENEESKEQINVIERIKDGTYTIEHIMPQTLSPVWQKELGEKSQQIHEQWLHTLPNLTLTGYNSKYSNRPFKDKLDVENGFKDSNLRLNQYVRECLKWTEDELVERQSRLSKKSLKLWYYPTTSYAPPVEETNEYLLEDDFDFTGYTLVSYTLYDVESKVQSWKEMQIDVVKYLLEQHTTKIMSLCTDQKFYDLSLLETTNNFTEISRSVFLYTNCSTRTKINILKKIFEQCDVEQSELSFLIKKDSNT
;
A
#
# COMPACT_ATOMS: atom_id res chain seq x y z
N MET A 1 -17.08 6.51 -13.72
CA MET A 1 -16.59 5.13 -13.99
C MET A 1 -16.36 4.97 -15.49
N SER A 2 -15.20 4.47 -15.92
CA SER A 2 -14.89 4.25 -17.34
C SER A 2 -15.85 3.22 -17.96
N SER A 3 -16.07 3.27 -19.29
CA SER A 3 -16.94 2.31 -19.99
C SER A 3 -16.51 0.85 -19.77
N LYS A 4 -15.20 0.59 -19.73
CA LYS A 4 -14.61 -0.73 -19.47
C LYS A 4 -14.99 -1.27 -18.08
N ASN A 5 -14.91 -0.44 -17.04
CA ASN A 5 -15.22 -0.86 -15.68
C ASN A 5 -16.72 -1.18 -15.51
N LYS A 6 -17.60 -0.43 -16.20
CA LYS A 6 -19.04 -0.72 -16.22
C LYS A 6 -19.31 -2.07 -16.90
N ALA A 7 -18.76 -2.31 -18.08
CA ALA A 7 -18.95 -3.56 -18.80
C ALA A 7 -18.43 -4.77 -18.00
N TYR A 8 -17.27 -4.63 -17.35
CA TYR A 8 -16.74 -5.65 -16.45
C TYR A 8 -17.70 -5.94 -15.29
N LEU A 9 -18.16 -4.91 -14.56
CA LEU A 9 -19.07 -5.05 -13.43
C LEU A 9 -20.34 -5.82 -13.81
N PHE A 10 -21.01 -5.38 -14.89
CA PHE A 10 -22.26 -6.01 -15.34
C PHE A 10 -22.06 -7.42 -15.90
N SER A 11 -20.90 -7.69 -16.53
CA SER A 11 -20.55 -9.04 -17.00
C SER A 11 -20.43 -10.03 -15.84
N PHE A 12 -19.74 -9.64 -14.76
CA PHE A 12 -19.56 -10.48 -13.58
C PHE A 12 -20.86 -10.69 -12.81
N LEU A 13 -21.68 -9.65 -12.67
CA LEU A 13 -22.97 -9.77 -11.97
C LEU A 13 -23.98 -10.62 -12.74
N GLU A 14 -23.94 -10.60 -14.08
CA GLU A 14 -24.82 -11.43 -14.92
C GLU A 14 -24.39 -12.89 -14.92
N ASN A 15 -23.09 -13.15 -15.10
CA ASN A 15 -22.57 -14.51 -15.26
C ASN A 15 -22.35 -15.23 -13.93
N GLU A 16 -22.02 -14.51 -12.86
CA GLU A 16 -21.62 -15.09 -11.58
C GLU A 16 -20.52 -16.17 -11.78
N GLU A 17 -20.66 -17.35 -11.16
CA GLU A 17 -19.77 -18.51 -11.35
C GLU A 17 -20.30 -19.50 -12.40
N SER A 18 -21.29 -19.11 -13.21
CA SER A 18 -21.90 -19.99 -14.21
C SER A 18 -20.91 -20.41 -15.29
N LYS A 19 -20.98 -21.68 -15.70
CA LYS A 19 -20.30 -22.19 -16.90
C LYS A 19 -20.99 -21.75 -18.18
N GLU A 20 -22.30 -21.51 -18.12
CA GLU A 20 -23.09 -20.93 -19.22
C GLU A 20 -22.97 -19.42 -19.13
N GLN A 21 -22.03 -18.85 -19.89
CA GLN A 21 -21.71 -17.43 -19.86
C GLN A 21 -22.30 -16.68 -21.06
N ILE A 22 -22.80 -15.48 -20.80
CA ILE A 22 -23.21 -14.49 -21.79
C ILE A 22 -22.06 -13.51 -21.99
N ASN A 23 -21.68 -13.24 -23.24
CA ASN A 23 -20.65 -12.26 -23.57
C ASN A 23 -21.19 -10.81 -23.45
N VAL A 24 -21.41 -10.37 -22.21
CA VAL A 24 -21.94 -9.04 -21.88
C VAL A 24 -21.01 -7.93 -22.35
N ILE A 25 -19.69 -8.15 -22.29
CA ILE A 25 -18.69 -7.13 -22.66
C ILE A 25 -18.79 -6.79 -24.15
N GLU A 26 -18.86 -7.79 -25.02
CA GLU A 26 -19.02 -7.56 -26.47
C GLU A 26 -20.39 -6.98 -26.79
N ARG A 27 -21.46 -7.47 -26.17
CA ARG A 27 -22.82 -6.95 -26.39
C ARG A 27 -22.98 -5.50 -25.95
N ILE A 28 -22.25 -5.04 -24.93
CA ILE A 28 -22.22 -3.62 -24.58
C ILE A 28 -21.41 -2.82 -25.61
N LYS A 29 -20.33 -3.40 -26.12
CA LYS A 29 -19.43 -2.75 -27.09
C LYS A 29 -20.09 -2.56 -28.46
N ASP A 30 -20.87 -3.53 -28.92
CA ASP A 30 -21.60 -3.47 -30.20
C ASP A 30 -22.95 -2.73 -30.10
N GLY A 31 -23.35 -2.34 -28.89
CA GLY A 31 -24.58 -1.59 -28.62
C GLY A 31 -25.84 -2.45 -28.50
N THR A 32 -25.72 -3.78 -28.60
CA THR A 32 -26.83 -4.73 -28.40
C THR A 32 -27.38 -4.61 -26.99
N TYR A 33 -26.52 -4.49 -25.98
CA TYR A 33 -26.89 -4.27 -24.59
C TYR A 33 -26.53 -2.86 -24.15
N THR A 34 -27.47 -2.25 -23.45
CA THR A 34 -27.30 -0.95 -22.80
C THR A 34 -27.61 -1.06 -21.32
N ILE A 35 -27.04 -0.16 -20.54
CA ILE A 35 -27.38 0.00 -19.13
C ILE A 35 -28.65 0.86 -19.06
N GLU A 36 -29.70 0.31 -18.45
CA GLU A 36 -30.99 0.97 -18.27
C GLU A 36 -31.26 1.31 -16.80
N HIS A 37 -31.97 2.41 -16.62
CA HIS A 37 -32.50 2.87 -15.34
C HIS A 37 -33.90 2.29 -15.11
N ILE A 38 -34.08 1.49 -14.06
CA ILE A 38 -35.41 0.91 -13.76
C ILE A 38 -36.36 2.04 -13.38
N MET A 39 -36.03 2.79 -12.32
CA MET A 39 -36.61 4.11 -12.04
C MET A 39 -35.94 5.14 -12.96
N PRO A 40 -36.73 5.87 -13.78
CA PRO A 40 -36.21 6.72 -14.85
C PRO A 40 -35.46 7.95 -14.33
N GLN A 41 -34.63 8.54 -15.20
CA GLN A 41 -33.93 9.79 -14.92
C GLN A 41 -34.88 10.97 -14.70
N THR A 42 -36.05 10.96 -15.35
CA THR A 42 -37.10 11.95 -15.13
C THR A 42 -38.33 11.24 -14.56
N LEU A 43 -38.70 11.58 -13.33
CA LEU A 43 -39.90 11.05 -12.69
C LEU A 43 -41.16 11.58 -13.37
N SER A 44 -42.03 10.68 -13.83
CA SER A 44 -43.38 11.04 -14.24
C SER A 44 -44.29 11.21 -13.00
N PRO A 45 -45.47 11.85 -13.13
CA PRO A 45 -46.43 11.95 -12.02
C PRO A 45 -46.83 10.58 -11.45
N VAL A 46 -46.84 9.53 -12.29
CA VAL A 46 -47.12 8.15 -11.86
C VAL A 46 -46.01 7.63 -10.94
N TRP A 47 -44.74 7.82 -11.33
CA TRP A 47 -43.60 7.45 -10.49
C TRP A 47 -43.56 8.23 -9.18
N GLN A 48 -43.85 9.54 -9.20
CA GLN A 48 -43.92 10.34 -7.96
C GLN A 48 -45.00 9.80 -7.02
N LYS A 49 -46.17 9.41 -7.55
CA LYS A 49 -47.24 8.80 -6.77
C LYS A 49 -46.85 7.42 -6.20
N GLU A 50 -46.20 6.58 -7.00
CA GLU A 50 -45.77 5.24 -6.58
C GLU A 50 -44.67 5.26 -5.51
N LEU A 51 -43.73 6.22 -5.60
CA LEU A 51 -42.66 6.43 -4.62
C LEU A 51 -43.13 7.14 -3.34
N GLY A 52 -44.27 7.84 -3.40
CA GLY A 52 -44.87 8.55 -2.26
C GLY A 52 -44.21 9.90 -1.97
N GLU A 53 -44.46 10.45 -0.78
CA GLU A 53 -44.05 11.81 -0.40
C GLU A 53 -42.53 12.06 -0.47
N LYS A 54 -41.73 11.00 -0.31
CA LYS A 54 -40.27 11.05 -0.37
C LYS A 54 -39.71 10.82 -1.77
N SER A 55 -40.53 10.89 -2.82
CA SER A 55 -40.12 10.53 -4.19
C SER A 55 -38.86 11.24 -4.67
N GLN A 56 -38.70 12.53 -4.36
CA GLN A 56 -37.51 13.29 -4.74
C GLN A 56 -36.25 12.81 -4.00
N GLN A 57 -36.34 12.60 -2.69
CA GLN A 57 -35.23 12.11 -1.87
C GLN A 57 -34.78 10.72 -2.32
N ILE A 58 -35.73 9.81 -2.55
CA ILE A 58 -35.47 8.46 -3.05
C ILE A 58 -34.82 8.53 -4.44
N HIS A 59 -35.32 9.40 -5.32
CA HIS A 59 -34.76 9.55 -6.66
C HIS A 59 -33.33 10.05 -6.63
N GLU A 60 -33.03 11.12 -5.89
CA GLU A 60 -31.66 11.64 -5.74
C GLU A 60 -30.70 10.59 -5.17
N GLN A 61 -31.13 9.85 -4.15
CA GLN A 61 -30.32 8.84 -3.49
C GLN A 61 -30.01 7.65 -4.40
N TRP A 62 -31.01 7.16 -5.15
CA TRP A 62 -30.93 5.86 -5.79
C TRP A 62 -30.73 5.92 -7.31
N LEU A 63 -30.94 7.05 -7.98
CA LEU A 63 -30.97 7.14 -9.45
C LEU A 63 -29.75 6.52 -10.13
N HIS A 64 -28.55 6.90 -9.72
CA HIS A 64 -27.29 6.44 -10.33
C HIS A 64 -26.61 5.29 -9.57
N THR A 65 -27.37 4.56 -8.76
CA THR A 65 -26.87 3.46 -7.95
C THR A 65 -27.09 2.11 -8.62
N LEU A 66 -26.19 1.15 -8.35
CA LEU A 66 -26.28 -0.19 -8.93
C LEU A 66 -27.64 -0.88 -8.74
N PRO A 67 -28.33 -0.76 -7.59
CA PRO A 67 -29.67 -1.31 -7.41
C PRO A 67 -30.72 -0.78 -8.39
N ASN A 68 -30.58 0.45 -8.88
CA ASN A 68 -31.49 1.04 -9.88
C ASN A 68 -31.05 0.80 -11.34
N LEU A 69 -29.85 0.26 -11.56
CA LEU A 69 -29.29 0.03 -12.88
C LEU A 69 -29.46 -1.44 -13.28
N THR A 70 -29.64 -1.69 -14.57
CA THR A 70 -29.69 -3.05 -15.10
C THR A 70 -29.28 -3.14 -16.56
N LEU A 71 -29.20 -4.35 -17.12
CA LEU A 71 -28.92 -4.59 -18.54
C LEU A 71 -30.21 -4.83 -19.33
N THR A 72 -30.25 -4.30 -20.55
CA THR A 72 -31.32 -4.57 -21.52
C THR A 72 -30.81 -4.45 -22.96
N GLY A 73 -31.38 -5.23 -23.87
CA GLY A 73 -31.27 -5.01 -25.32
C GLY A 73 -32.44 -4.26 -25.96
N TYR A 74 -33.44 -3.87 -25.17
CA TYR A 74 -34.68 -3.24 -25.63
C TYR A 74 -34.92 -1.88 -24.97
N ASN A 75 -33.86 -1.08 -24.80
CA ASN A 75 -33.93 0.19 -24.06
C ASN A 75 -34.97 1.18 -24.61
N SER A 76 -35.13 1.24 -25.93
CA SER A 76 -36.14 2.07 -26.59
C SER A 76 -37.58 1.79 -26.13
N LYS A 77 -37.85 0.59 -25.58
CA LYS A 77 -39.16 0.20 -25.07
C LYS A 77 -39.42 0.63 -23.62
N TYR A 78 -38.39 0.98 -22.86
CA TYR A 78 -38.51 1.23 -21.41
C TYR A 78 -38.72 2.71 -21.06
N SER A 79 -37.88 3.63 -21.52
CA SER A 79 -38.06 5.09 -21.38
C SER A 79 -38.58 5.52 -19.97
N ASN A 80 -39.40 6.58 -19.91
CA ASN A 80 -40.00 7.09 -18.67
C ASN A 80 -41.34 6.40 -18.32
N ARG A 81 -41.56 5.18 -18.82
CA ARG A 81 -42.80 4.45 -18.55
C ARG A 81 -42.90 4.06 -17.06
N PRO A 82 -44.12 3.94 -16.51
CA PRO A 82 -44.35 3.34 -15.20
C PRO A 82 -43.69 1.97 -15.07
N PHE A 83 -43.34 1.57 -13.85
CA PHE A 83 -42.66 0.29 -13.62
C PHE A 83 -43.47 -0.90 -14.17
N LYS A 84 -44.79 -0.90 -13.92
CA LYS A 84 -45.70 -1.96 -14.40
C LYS A 84 -45.68 -2.10 -15.92
N ASP A 85 -45.61 -0.98 -16.64
CA ASP A 85 -45.53 -0.98 -18.10
C ASP A 85 -44.18 -1.52 -18.59
N LYS A 86 -43.07 -1.18 -17.92
CA LYS A 86 -41.75 -1.76 -18.22
C LYS A 86 -41.71 -3.27 -17.94
N LEU A 87 -42.50 -3.73 -16.97
CA LEU A 87 -42.61 -5.13 -16.60
C LEU A 87 -43.40 -5.94 -17.64
N ASP A 88 -44.56 -5.42 -18.08
CA ASP A 88 -45.56 -6.14 -18.88
C ASP A 88 -45.47 -5.92 -20.40
N VAL A 89 -44.71 -4.93 -20.88
CA VAL A 89 -44.53 -4.70 -22.33
C VAL A 89 -43.85 -5.90 -22.99
N GLU A 90 -44.13 -6.12 -24.28
CA GLU A 90 -43.49 -7.16 -25.09
C GLU A 90 -41.95 -7.01 -25.10
N ASN A 91 -41.23 -8.06 -24.70
CA ASN A 91 -39.79 -8.05 -24.40
C ASN A 91 -39.41 -7.19 -23.19
N GLY A 92 -40.33 -7.12 -22.22
CA GLY A 92 -40.21 -6.39 -20.97
C GLY A 92 -39.35 -7.12 -19.93
N PHE A 93 -39.34 -6.62 -18.68
CA PHE A 93 -38.58 -7.30 -17.63
C PHE A 93 -39.08 -8.72 -17.34
N LYS A 94 -40.37 -9.01 -17.57
CA LYS A 94 -40.93 -10.38 -17.46
C LYS A 94 -40.34 -11.36 -18.46
N ASP A 95 -40.05 -10.90 -19.67
CA ASP A 95 -39.53 -11.72 -20.76
C ASP A 95 -37.98 -11.75 -20.79
N SER A 96 -37.33 -11.05 -19.86
CA SER A 96 -35.88 -10.91 -19.87
C SER A 96 -35.19 -12.21 -19.43
N ASN A 97 -34.33 -12.73 -20.31
CA ASN A 97 -33.48 -13.89 -20.02
C ASN A 97 -32.23 -13.56 -19.19
N LEU A 98 -32.03 -12.30 -18.81
CA LEU A 98 -30.85 -11.87 -18.04
C LEU A 98 -31.05 -12.16 -16.55
N ARG A 99 -30.11 -12.86 -15.94
CA ARG A 99 -30.11 -13.22 -14.51
C ARG A 99 -30.12 -11.97 -13.63
N LEU A 100 -29.50 -10.88 -14.07
CA LEU A 100 -29.52 -9.60 -13.36
C LEU A 100 -30.92 -8.99 -13.23
N ASN A 101 -31.84 -9.33 -14.14
CA ASN A 101 -33.23 -8.89 -14.15
C ASN A 101 -34.17 -9.84 -13.38
N GLN A 102 -33.67 -10.99 -12.88
CA GLN A 102 -34.49 -11.99 -12.21
C GLN A 102 -35.27 -11.45 -11.00
N TYR A 103 -34.64 -10.63 -10.17
CA TYR A 103 -35.34 -10.02 -9.02
C TYR A 103 -36.36 -8.97 -9.49
N VAL A 104 -35.98 -8.17 -10.49
CA VAL A 104 -36.83 -7.09 -11.03
C VAL A 104 -38.13 -7.65 -11.60
N ARG A 105 -38.07 -8.80 -12.29
CA ARG A 105 -39.26 -9.46 -12.87
C ARG A 105 -40.24 -9.98 -11.81
N GLU A 106 -39.76 -10.24 -10.60
CA GLU A 106 -40.53 -10.78 -9.47
C GLU A 106 -41.19 -9.67 -8.63
N CYS A 107 -40.76 -8.43 -8.80
CA CYS A 107 -41.32 -7.27 -8.12
C CYS A 107 -42.67 -6.85 -8.73
N LEU A 108 -43.63 -6.49 -7.87
CA LEU A 108 -44.94 -5.96 -8.29
C LEU A 108 -44.94 -4.41 -8.39
N LYS A 109 -44.04 -3.77 -7.65
CA LYS A 109 -43.84 -2.31 -7.58
C LYS A 109 -42.34 -2.05 -7.51
N TRP A 110 -41.94 -0.79 -7.70
CA TRP A 110 -40.54 -0.39 -7.58
C TRP A 110 -40.41 0.83 -6.68
N THR A 111 -40.31 0.57 -5.38
CA THR A 111 -40.18 1.59 -4.33
C THR A 111 -38.83 1.47 -3.62
N GLU A 112 -38.60 2.31 -2.61
CA GLU A 112 -37.36 2.24 -1.83
C GLU A 112 -37.12 0.87 -1.19
N ASP A 113 -38.19 0.19 -0.75
CA ASP A 113 -38.10 -1.17 -0.18
C ASP A 113 -37.45 -2.15 -1.16
N GLU A 114 -37.89 -2.14 -2.44
CA GLU A 114 -37.33 -3.03 -3.45
C GLU A 114 -35.89 -2.66 -3.83
N LEU A 115 -35.54 -1.37 -3.81
CA LEU A 115 -34.18 -0.88 -4.05
C LEU A 115 -33.22 -1.35 -2.95
N VAL A 116 -33.63 -1.24 -1.68
CA VAL A 116 -32.86 -1.68 -0.51
C VAL A 116 -32.67 -3.20 -0.54
N GLU A 117 -33.73 -3.97 -0.82
CA GLU A 117 -33.63 -5.42 -0.94
C GLU A 117 -32.71 -5.83 -2.11
N ARG A 118 -32.83 -5.18 -3.27
CA ARG A 118 -31.92 -5.43 -4.40
C ARG A 118 -30.49 -5.08 -4.05
N GLN A 119 -30.24 -3.99 -3.32
CA GLN A 119 -28.92 -3.62 -2.82
C GLN A 119 -28.33 -4.72 -1.96
N SER A 120 -29.08 -5.23 -0.98
CA SER A 120 -28.66 -6.33 -0.11
C SER A 120 -28.26 -7.57 -0.91
N ARG A 121 -29.09 -7.96 -1.89
CA ARG A 121 -28.82 -9.11 -2.77
C ARG A 121 -27.57 -8.91 -3.61
N LEU A 122 -27.43 -7.75 -4.26
CA LEU A 122 -26.27 -7.43 -5.10
C LEU A 122 -25.00 -7.36 -4.27
N SER A 123 -25.03 -6.74 -3.09
CA SER A 123 -23.87 -6.68 -2.18
C SER A 123 -23.40 -8.07 -1.76
N LYS A 124 -24.33 -8.96 -1.39
CA LYS A 124 -24.01 -10.36 -1.06
C LYS A 124 -23.39 -11.11 -2.24
N LYS A 125 -23.88 -10.89 -3.46
CA LYS A 125 -23.30 -11.47 -4.67
C LYS A 125 -21.89 -10.92 -4.92
N SER A 126 -21.72 -9.60 -4.85
CA SER A 126 -20.44 -8.93 -5.06
C SER A 126 -19.35 -9.42 -4.11
N LEU A 127 -19.65 -9.60 -2.82
CA LEU A 127 -18.70 -10.12 -1.84
C LEU A 127 -18.21 -11.54 -2.15
N LYS A 128 -19.03 -12.35 -2.82
CA LYS A 128 -18.64 -13.69 -3.26
C LYS A 128 -17.77 -13.64 -4.52
N LEU A 129 -18.14 -12.79 -5.48
CA LEU A 129 -17.43 -12.67 -6.76
C LEU A 129 -16.07 -11.99 -6.64
N TRP A 130 -15.96 -10.99 -5.76
CA TRP A 130 -14.74 -10.22 -5.54
C TRP A 130 -14.24 -10.39 -4.10
N TYR A 131 -13.92 -11.63 -3.74
CA TYR A 131 -13.30 -11.90 -2.45
C TYR A 131 -11.88 -11.32 -2.40
N TYR A 132 -11.48 -10.86 -1.22
CA TYR A 132 -10.11 -10.42 -1.00
C TYR A 132 -9.18 -11.64 -0.97
N PRO A 133 -8.10 -11.69 -1.78
CA PRO A 133 -7.21 -12.84 -1.79
C PRO A 133 -6.50 -12.99 -0.44
N THR A 134 -6.52 -14.20 0.11
CA THR A 134 -5.74 -14.54 1.30
C THR A 134 -4.38 -15.08 0.88
N THR A 135 -3.32 -14.64 1.54
CA THR A 135 -1.95 -15.12 1.30
C THR A 135 -1.34 -15.65 2.60
N SER A 136 -0.58 -16.74 2.50
CA SER A 136 0.27 -17.25 3.57
C SER A 136 1.69 -16.66 3.54
N TYR A 137 1.92 -15.66 2.68
CA TYR A 137 3.20 -14.97 2.58
C TYR A 137 3.55 -14.30 3.90
N ALA A 138 4.69 -14.68 4.46
CA ALA A 138 5.39 -13.95 5.51
C ALA A 138 6.74 -13.50 4.93
N PRO A 139 7.16 -12.24 5.14
CA PRO A 139 8.49 -11.81 4.72
C PRO A 139 9.55 -12.64 5.45
N PRO A 140 10.70 -12.95 4.83
CA PRO A 140 11.82 -13.58 5.51
C PRO A 140 12.24 -12.71 6.70
N VAL A 141 12.35 -13.30 7.89
CA VAL A 141 13.01 -12.65 9.02
C VAL A 141 14.51 -12.71 8.72
N GLU A 142 15.14 -11.56 8.47
CA GLU A 142 16.58 -11.52 8.33
C GLU A 142 17.20 -11.74 9.72
N GLU A 143 18.02 -12.79 9.87
CA GLU A 143 18.74 -13.06 11.12
C GLU A 143 19.77 -11.95 11.35
N THR A 144 19.37 -10.93 12.11
CA THR A 144 20.26 -9.88 12.61
C THR A 144 20.74 -10.24 14.01
N ASN A 145 22.02 -10.01 14.28
CA ASN A 145 22.62 -10.18 15.60
C ASN A 145 23.13 -8.84 16.10
N GLU A 146 23.07 -8.62 17.40
CA GLU A 146 23.61 -7.44 18.06
C GLU A 146 24.92 -7.80 18.78
N TYR A 147 25.94 -6.96 18.63
CA TYR A 147 27.23 -7.08 19.30
C TYR A 147 27.67 -5.72 19.83
N LEU A 148 28.31 -5.70 20.99
CA LEU A 148 28.90 -4.50 21.58
C LEU A 148 30.28 -4.23 20.97
N LEU A 149 30.77 -3.00 21.10
CA LEU A 149 32.13 -2.68 20.71
C LEU A 149 33.15 -3.48 21.54
N GLU A 150 32.88 -3.72 22.83
CA GLU A 150 33.78 -4.48 23.70
C GLU A 150 33.92 -5.96 23.31
N ASP A 151 32.94 -6.52 22.59
CA ASP A 151 32.95 -7.92 22.18
C ASP A 151 34.19 -8.24 21.32
N ASP A 152 34.75 -9.43 21.53
CA ASP A 152 35.81 -10.00 20.69
C ASP A 152 35.20 -10.72 19.49
N PHE A 153 34.57 -9.94 18.61
CA PHE A 153 33.88 -10.43 17.42
C PHE A 153 34.54 -9.92 16.13
N ASP A 154 34.73 -10.80 15.15
CA ASP A 154 35.20 -10.41 13.82
C ASP A 154 34.01 -10.05 12.91
N PHE A 155 33.82 -8.75 12.72
CA PHE A 155 32.78 -8.18 11.86
C PHE A 155 33.07 -8.32 10.35
N THR A 156 34.12 -9.03 9.95
CA THR A 156 34.43 -9.28 8.54
C THR A 156 33.40 -10.23 7.92
N GLY A 157 32.82 -9.87 6.77
CA GLY A 157 31.74 -10.63 6.11
C GLY A 157 30.34 -10.38 6.68
N TYR A 158 30.19 -9.31 7.46
CA TYR A 158 28.90 -8.84 7.96
C TYR A 158 28.60 -7.43 7.44
N THR A 159 27.35 -7.24 7.03
CA THR A 159 26.77 -5.94 6.70
C THR A 159 26.21 -5.30 7.97
N LEU A 160 26.60 -4.05 8.21
CA LEU A 160 26.03 -3.23 9.29
C LEU A 160 24.63 -2.76 8.89
N VAL A 161 23.64 -3.00 9.75
CA VAL A 161 22.25 -2.56 9.56
C VAL A 161 22.02 -1.23 10.27
N SER A 162 22.43 -1.15 11.54
CA SER A 162 22.40 0.05 12.37
C SER A 162 23.45 -0.06 13.48
N TYR A 163 23.75 1.08 14.11
CA TYR A 163 24.51 1.13 15.35
C TYR A 163 23.71 1.90 16.40
N THR A 164 23.94 1.59 17.68
CA THR A 164 23.36 2.32 18.80
C THR A 164 24.49 2.93 19.61
N LEU A 165 24.45 4.24 19.82
CA LEU A 165 25.40 4.96 20.67
C LEU A 165 24.61 5.70 21.77
N TYR A 166 24.89 5.43 23.05
CA TYR A 166 24.14 5.98 24.19
C TYR A 166 22.61 5.82 24.05
N ASP A 167 22.15 4.60 23.77
CA ASP A 167 20.73 4.25 23.53
C ASP A 167 20.07 4.95 22.32
N VAL A 168 20.85 5.64 21.47
CA VAL A 168 20.34 6.26 20.24
C VAL A 168 20.69 5.41 19.03
N GLU A 169 19.70 4.75 18.44
CA GLU A 169 19.86 3.96 17.21
C GLU A 169 19.97 4.86 15.98
N SER A 170 20.98 4.60 15.14
CA SER A 170 21.23 5.28 13.87
C SER A 170 21.46 4.28 12.74
N LYS A 171 20.75 4.48 11.62
CA LYS A 171 20.90 3.67 10.40
C LYS A 171 21.93 4.27 9.48
N VAL A 172 22.82 3.42 8.96
CA VAL A 172 23.92 3.80 8.06
C VAL A 172 24.02 2.85 6.88
N GLN A 173 24.69 3.27 5.82
CA GLN A 173 24.90 2.46 4.62
C GLN A 173 26.21 1.68 4.66
N SER A 174 27.15 2.04 5.54
CA SER A 174 28.46 1.37 5.61
C SER A 174 29.13 1.50 6.98
N TRP A 175 30.06 0.57 7.25
CA TRP A 175 30.98 0.66 8.40
C TRP A 175 31.81 1.96 8.42
N LYS A 176 32.11 2.53 7.24
CA LYS A 176 32.85 3.79 7.13
C LYS A 176 32.00 4.97 7.62
N GLU A 177 30.73 5.01 7.23
CA GLU A 177 29.80 6.05 7.63
C GLU A 177 29.59 6.03 9.15
N MET A 178 29.32 4.86 9.74
CA MET A 178 29.23 4.71 11.20
C MET A 178 30.50 5.20 11.90
N GLN A 179 31.69 4.81 11.42
CA GLN A 179 32.95 5.24 12.04
C GLN A 179 33.08 6.78 12.03
N ILE A 180 32.69 7.43 10.94
CA ILE A 180 32.71 8.90 10.83
C ILE A 180 31.71 9.51 11.80
N ASP A 181 30.47 9.01 11.85
CA ASP A 181 29.40 9.58 12.67
C ASP A 181 29.70 9.45 14.16
N VAL A 182 30.16 8.29 14.60
CA VAL A 182 30.58 8.05 15.98
C VAL A 182 31.74 8.97 16.37
N VAL A 183 32.78 9.08 15.53
CA VAL A 183 33.93 9.94 15.86
C VAL A 183 33.58 11.42 15.82
N LYS A 184 32.67 11.86 14.92
CA LYS A 184 32.14 13.22 14.93
C LYS A 184 31.39 13.52 16.22
N TYR A 185 30.52 12.61 16.65
CA TYR A 185 29.81 12.75 17.92
C TYR A 185 30.80 12.88 19.09
N LEU A 186 31.81 12.01 19.17
CA LEU A 186 32.83 12.08 20.20
C LEU A 186 33.69 13.36 20.11
N LEU A 187 33.91 13.91 18.91
CA LEU A 187 34.63 15.18 18.74
C LEU A 187 33.82 16.36 19.29
N GLU A 188 32.50 16.33 19.13
CA GLU A 188 31.60 17.33 19.69
C GLU A 188 31.52 17.25 21.22
N GLN A 189 31.47 16.05 21.79
CA GLN A 189 31.38 15.85 23.24
C GLN A 189 32.73 15.95 23.97
N HIS A 190 33.83 15.57 23.32
CA HIS A 190 35.16 15.44 23.91
C HIS A 190 36.26 16.13 23.08
N THR A 191 35.99 17.35 22.61
CA THR A 191 36.87 18.09 21.69
C THR A 191 38.33 18.14 22.14
N THR A 192 38.60 18.45 23.41
CA THR A 192 39.99 18.56 23.92
C THR A 192 40.75 17.24 23.82
N LYS A 193 40.08 16.12 24.14
CA LYS A 193 40.71 14.79 24.10
C LYS A 193 41.01 14.39 22.66
N ILE A 194 40.05 14.53 21.76
CA ILE A 194 40.26 14.20 20.33
C ILE A 194 41.32 15.11 19.70
N MET A 195 41.32 16.41 19.98
CA MET A 195 42.35 17.32 19.45
C MET A 195 43.75 16.97 19.97
N SER A 196 43.87 16.50 21.22
CA SER A 196 45.16 16.01 21.74
C SER A 196 45.65 14.77 20.97
N LEU A 197 44.74 13.85 20.61
CA LEU A 197 45.07 12.68 19.79
C LEU A 197 45.56 13.06 18.40
N CYS A 198 44.98 14.09 17.78
CA CYS A 198 45.43 14.59 16.48
C CYS A 198 46.87 15.15 16.52
N THR A 199 47.40 15.48 17.70
CA THR A 199 48.78 15.98 17.88
C THR A 199 49.74 14.93 18.43
N ASP A 200 49.24 13.76 18.83
CA ASP A 200 50.06 12.68 19.35
C ASP A 200 50.77 11.95 18.21
N GLN A 201 52.11 11.95 18.25
CA GLN A 201 52.94 11.25 17.25
C GLN A 201 52.73 9.74 17.23
N LYS A 202 52.12 9.16 18.27
CA LYS A 202 51.80 7.73 18.35
C LYS A 202 50.42 7.39 17.78
N PHE A 203 49.56 8.39 17.56
CA PHE A 203 48.20 8.19 17.09
C PHE A 203 48.04 8.67 15.64
N TYR A 204 48.36 7.79 14.69
CA TYR A 204 48.34 8.11 13.25
C TYR A 204 46.94 7.99 12.61
N ASP A 205 45.93 7.60 13.38
CA ASP A 205 44.56 7.36 12.89
C ASP A 205 43.77 8.68 12.75
N LEU A 206 44.25 9.79 13.34
CA LEU A 206 43.71 11.16 13.23
C LEU A 206 44.81 12.15 12.78
N SER A 207 44.46 13.15 11.97
CA SER A 207 45.40 14.15 11.47
C SER A 207 44.79 15.56 11.41
N LEU A 208 45.59 16.59 11.67
CA LEU A 208 45.23 18.01 11.44
C LEU A 208 45.57 18.53 10.04
N LEU A 209 46.36 17.77 9.29
CA LEU A 209 46.77 18.12 7.93
C LEU A 209 45.95 17.33 6.92
N GLU A 210 45.71 17.93 5.76
CA GLU A 210 45.16 17.23 4.61
C GLU A 210 46.09 16.06 4.25
N THR A 211 45.52 14.87 4.16
CA THR A 211 46.24 13.61 4.04
C THR A 211 45.83 12.87 2.77
N THR A 212 46.47 11.73 2.50
CA THR A 212 46.18 10.86 1.34
C THR A 212 44.69 10.47 1.24
N ASN A 213 44.27 9.94 0.09
CA ASN A 213 42.91 9.45 -0.21
C ASN A 213 42.31 8.45 0.79
N ASN A 214 43.09 7.95 1.76
CA ASN A 214 42.61 7.01 2.76
C ASN A 214 41.95 7.66 3.98
N PHE A 215 42.09 8.98 4.12
CA PHE A 215 41.47 9.75 5.19
C PHE A 215 40.17 10.42 4.71
N THR A 216 39.32 10.80 5.65
CA THR A 216 38.10 11.57 5.37
C THR A 216 38.00 12.71 6.37
N GLU A 217 37.72 13.91 5.87
CA GLU A 217 37.52 15.08 6.72
C GLU A 217 36.24 14.92 7.53
N ILE A 218 36.35 15.02 8.85
CA ILE A 218 35.23 14.86 9.78
C ILE A 218 34.82 16.19 10.43
N SER A 219 35.75 17.14 10.52
CA SER A 219 35.52 18.52 11.00
C SER A 219 36.60 19.42 10.38
N ARG A 220 36.48 20.75 10.54
CA ARG A 220 37.41 21.72 9.94
C ARG A 220 38.86 21.35 10.28
N SER A 221 39.61 20.90 9.27
CA SER A 221 41.00 20.47 9.41
C SER A 221 41.21 19.29 10.37
N VAL A 222 40.23 18.41 10.55
CA VAL A 222 40.36 17.14 11.28
C VAL A 222 40.02 16.00 10.34
N PHE A 223 40.98 15.11 10.13
CA PHE A 223 40.90 14.00 9.20
C PHE A 223 41.00 12.67 9.92
N LEU A 224 40.10 11.74 9.62
CA LEU A 224 40.05 10.38 10.18
C LEU A 224 40.46 9.34 9.15
N TYR A 225 41.28 8.37 9.54
CA TYR A 225 41.63 7.23 8.70
C TYR A 225 40.44 6.28 8.57
N THR A 226 39.83 6.22 7.37
CA THR A 226 38.57 5.51 7.13
C THR A 226 38.64 4.45 6.03
N ASN A 227 39.61 4.56 5.12
CA ASN A 227 39.79 3.59 4.04
C ASN A 227 40.67 2.41 4.48
N CYS A 228 40.11 1.56 5.32
CA CYS A 228 40.79 0.40 5.92
C CYS A 228 39.82 -0.78 6.13
N SER A 229 40.32 -1.93 6.61
CA SER A 229 39.47 -3.08 6.93
C SER A 229 38.48 -2.79 8.06
N THR A 230 37.35 -3.52 8.13
CA THR A 230 36.39 -3.38 9.24
C THR A 230 37.06 -3.58 10.59
N ARG A 231 37.92 -4.59 10.72
CA ARG A 231 38.74 -4.82 11.92
C ARG A 231 39.58 -3.61 12.31
N THR A 232 40.19 -2.94 11.34
CA THR A 232 40.97 -1.71 11.59
C THR A 232 40.07 -0.58 12.10
N LYS A 233 38.88 -0.39 11.51
CA LYS A 233 37.91 0.62 11.98
C LYS A 233 37.50 0.39 13.43
N ILE A 234 37.15 -0.85 13.78
CA ILE A 234 36.79 -1.24 15.15
C ILE A 234 37.94 -0.97 16.12
N ASN A 235 39.17 -1.34 15.76
CA ASN A 235 40.34 -1.05 16.60
C ASN A 235 40.56 0.46 16.80
N ILE A 236 40.33 1.28 15.78
CA ILE A 236 40.41 2.74 15.89
C ILE A 236 39.36 3.24 16.87
N LEU A 237 38.11 2.76 16.77
CA LEU A 237 37.04 3.12 17.70
C LEU A 237 37.38 2.72 19.13
N LYS A 238 37.85 1.49 19.38
CA LYS A 238 38.27 1.02 20.72
C LYS A 238 39.30 1.96 21.34
N LYS A 239 40.34 2.35 20.58
CA LYS A 239 41.36 3.29 21.05
C LYS A 239 40.78 4.68 21.35
N ILE A 240 39.92 5.21 20.48
CA ILE A 240 39.33 6.54 20.67
C ILE A 240 38.42 6.55 21.92
N PHE A 241 37.62 5.51 22.12
CA PHE A 241 36.75 5.34 23.30
C PHE A 241 37.57 5.32 24.59
N GLU A 242 38.65 4.53 24.62
CA GLU A 242 39.58 4.46 25.76
C GLU A 242 40.19 5.84 26.06
N GLN A 243 40.67 6.55 25.05
CA GLN A 243 41.26 7.89 25.22
C GLN A 243 40.23 8.96 25.60
N CYS A 244 38.96 8.75 25.26
CA CYS A 244 37.86 9.64 25.62
C CYS A 244 37.27 9.33 27.01
N ASP A 245 37.73 8.29 27.70
CA ASP A 245 37.12 7.72 28.91
C ASP A 245 35.63 7.36 28.72
N VAL A 246 35.30 6.79 27.55
CA VAL A 246 33.96 6.30 27.22
C VAL A 246 33.95 4.77 27.28
N GLU A 247 32.95 4.20 27.94
CA GLU A 247 32.78 2.75 28.00
C GLU A 247 32.45 2.18 26.61
N GLN A 248 33.11 1.08 26.23
CA GLN A 248 32.88 0.45 24.92
C GLN A 248 31.49 -0.21 24.82
N SER A 249 30.87 -0.53 25.95
CA SER A 249 29.48 -1.01 26.05
C SER A 249 28.45 0.01 25.51
N GLU A 250 28.80 1.30 25.44
CA GLU A 250 27.92 2.36 24.96
C GLU A 250 27.69 2.32 23.44
N LEU A 251 28.48 1.54 22.71
CA LEU A 251 28.34 1.36 21.26
C LEU A 251 28.00 -0.10 20.93
N SER A 252 26.82 -0.31 20.34
CA SER A 252 26.40 -1.61 19.79
C SER A 252 26.18 -1.56 18.28
N PHE A 253 26.26 -2.73 17.65
CA PHE A 253 26.11 -2.91 16.21
C PHE A 253 25.07 -3.99 15.93
N LEU A 254 24.03 -3.62 15.19
CA LEU A 254 23.10 -4.57 14.60
C LEU A 254 23.64 -4.98 13.23
N ILE A 255 24.00 -6.25 13.08
CA ILE A 255 24.66 -6.77 11.88
C ILE A 255 23.89 -7.93 11.27
N LYS A 256 24.07 -8.09 9.95
CA LYS A 256 23.53 -9.19 9.16
C LYS A 256 24.67 -9.92 8.47
N LYS A 257 24.64 -11.25 8.44
CA LYS A 257 25.63 -12.05 7.71
C LYS A 257 25.44 -11.87 6.21
N ASP A 258 26.54 -11.63 5.48
CA ASP A 258 26.49 -11.50 4.03
C ASP A 258 26.09 -12.84 3.39
N SER A 259 25.11 -12.81 2.49
CA SER A 259 24.59 -14.02 1.81
C SER A 259 25.59 -14.70 0.85
N ASN A 260 26.81 -14.16 0.71
CA ASN A 260 27.84 -14.60 -0.24
C ASN A 260 29.07 -15.23 0.44
N THR A 261 28.85 -16.17 1.37
CA THR A 261 29.86 -17.17 1.77
C THR A 261 29.25 -18.56 1.84
#